data_AF-A0A142Y2X9-F1
#
_entry.id   AF-A0A142Y2X9-F1
#
_cell.length_a   1.000
_cell.length_b   1.000
_cell.length_c   1.000
_cell.angle_alpha   90.00
_cell.angle_beta   90.00
_cell.angle_gamma   90.00
#
_symmetry.space_group_name_H-M   'P 1'
#
loop_
_entity.id
_entity.type
_entity.pdbx_description
1 polymer ?
#
loop_
_entity_poly.entity_id
_entity_poly.type
_entity_poly.pdbx_seq_one_letter_code
_entity_poly.pdbx_strand_id
1 'polypeptide(L)'
;MDRHVDVAFDCLPLRSITRLDPPLDASPGLVAKFHRIKDAIQQHGTHNTYYLHNAKCRFFVTNDPNHGMIAFTFEGVLFTDDRDELSRHCELRVQLDKETCPWLEQHVVKWFAESVNHAVMVEFNRFIDAGGSEQTKERMEKLEKSLEESGGFLGMHL
;
A
#
# COMPACT_ATOMS: atom_id res chain seq x y z
N MET A 1 8.81 -8.26 -20.60
CA MET A 1 7.53 -7.69 -21.10
C MET A 1 7.53 -6.24 -20.69
N ASP A 2 7.51 -5.32 -21.65
CA ASP A 2 7.35 -3.89 -21.37
C ASP A 2 6.01 -3.67 -20.68
N ARG A 3 6.04 -3.16 -19.45
CA ARG A 3 4.84 -2.80 -18.70
C ARG A 3 4.57 -1.32 -18.95
N HIS A 4 3.43 -1.00 -19.55
CA HIS A 4 2.97 0.37 -19.76
C HIS A 4 2.58 1.07 -18.44
N VAL A 5 2.35 0.29 -17.38
CA VAL A 5 2.09 0.77 -16.02
C VAL A 5 2.90 -0.08 -15.03
N ASP A 6 3.68 0.57 -14.18
CA ASP A 6 4.48 -0.05 -13.10
C ASP A 6 3.85 0.29 -11.75
N VAL A 7 3.31 -0.72 -11.06
CA VAL A 7 2.70 -0.58 -9.74
C VAL A 7 3.47 -1.42 -8.74
N ALA A 8 3.84 -0.82 -7.62
CA ALA A 8 4.47 -1.51 -6.50
C ALA A 8 3.92 -0.99 -5.18
N PHE A 9 3.70 -1.89 -4.23
CA PHE A 9 3.17 -1.58 -2.91
C PHE A 9 3.62 -2.63 -1.90
N ASP A 10 3.68 -2.22 -0.64
CA ASP A 10 3.55 -3.13 0.48
C ASP A 10 2.07 -3.19 0.88
N CYS A 11 1.61 -4.34 1.37
CA CYS A 11 0.24 -4.50 1.85
C CYS A 11 0.18 -5.13 3.23
N LEU A 12 -0.84 -4.74 3.98
CA LEU A 12 -1.13 -5.23 5.33
C LEU A 12 -2.62 -5.57 5.43
N PRO A 13 -3.02 -6.84 5.59
CA PRO A 13 -4.39 -7.18 5.93
C PRO A 13 -4.81 -6.45 7.21
N LEU A 14 -5.89 -5.66 7.21
CA LEU A 14 -6.23 -4.87 8.40
C LEU A 14 -6.59 -5.75 9.61
N ARG A 15 -7.09 -6.96 9.36
CA ARG A 15 -7.35 -7.99 10.37
C ARG A 15 -6.13 -8.51 11.12
N SER A 16 -4.92 -8.33 10.60
CA SER A 16 -3.70 -8.77 11.29
C SER A 16 -3.14 -7.74 12.26
N ILE A 17 -3.73 -6.54 12.32
CA ILE A 17 -3.23 -5.48 13.20
C ILE A 17 -3.75 -5.71 14.61
N THR A 18 -2.85 -6.08 15.51
CA THR A 18 -3.13 -6.32 16.93
C THR A 18 -2.94 -5.06 17.79
N ARG A 19 -2.07 -4.14 17.36
CA ARG A 19 -1.74 -2.90 18.07
C ARG A 19 -1.89 -1.68 17.17
N LEU A 20 -2.65 -0.69 17.64
CA LEU A 20 -2.95 0.54 16.91
C LEU A 20 -2.22 1.78 17.43
N ASP A 21 -1.51 1.65 18.55
CA ASP A 21 -0.76 2.76 19.14
C ASP A 21 0.71 2.73 18.67
N PRO A 22 1.22 3.84 18.12
CA PRO A 22 2.61 3.92 17.70
C PRO A 22 3.57 3.74 18.89
N PRO A 23 4.80 3.26 18.66
CA PRO A 23 5.87 3.30 19.65
C PRO A 23 6.10 4.73 20.16
N LEU A 24 6.56 4.88 21.41
CA LEU A 24 6.79 6.19 22.04
C LEU A 24 7.89 7.00 21.31
N ASP A 25 8.83 6.31 20.70
CA ASP A 25 9.97 6.85 19.95
C ASP A 25 9.72 6.93 18.44
N ALA A 26 8.47 6.71 17.99
CA ALA A 26 8.12 6.74 16.58
C ALA A 26 8.34 8.12 15.95
N SER A 27 8.88 8.13 14.72
CA SER A 27 9.02 9.35 13.94
C SER A 27 7.64 9.96 13.60
N PRO A 28 7.54 11.29 13.37
CA PRO A 28 6.26 11.92 13.03
C PRO A 28 5.55 11.28 11.83
N GLY A 29 6.31 10.84 10.82
CA GLY A 29 5.76 10.15 9.66
C GLY A 29 5.18 8.78 10.00
N LEU A 30 5.84 8.03 10.89
CA LEU A 30 5.34 6.74 11.36
C LEU A 30 4.09 6.91 12.23
N VAL A 31 4.08 7.89 13.14
CA VAL A 31 2.89 8.25 13.94
C VAL A 31 1.71 8.58 13.03
N ALA A 32 1.94 9.42 12.02
CA ALA A 32 0.89 9.76 11.06
C ALA A 32 0.38 8.53 10.27
N LYS A 33 1.25 7.57 9.95
CA LYS A 33 0.84 6.30 9.32
C LYS A 33 -0.03 5.46 10.24
N PHE A 34 0.33 5.33 11.52
CA PHE A 34 -0.49 4.62 12.51
C PHE A 34 -1.87 5.26 12.67
N HIS A 35 -1.94 6.59 12.71
CA HIS A 35 -3.23 7.30 12.72
C HIS A 35 -4.08 6.98 11.50
N ARG A 36 -3.52 7.03 10.29
CA ARG A 36 -4.27 6.69 9.07
C ARG A 36 -4.78 5.25 9.04
N ILE A 37 -3.97 4.30 9.51
CA ILE A 37 -4.37 2.90 9.62
C ILE A 37 -5.50 2.74 10.65
N LYS A 38 -5.40 3.44 11.79
CA LYS A 38 -6.45 3.45 12.82
C LYS A 38 -7.75 4.03 12.27
N ASP A 39 -7.69 5.16 11.58
CA ASP A 39 -8.84 5.81 10.96
C ASP A 39 -9.48 4.87 9.92
N ALA A 40 -8.67 4.23 9.07
CA ALA A 40 -9.12 3.23 8.10
C ALA A 40 -9.87 2.06 8.76
N ILE A 41 -9.34 1.50 9.85
CA ILE A 41 -10.01 0.42 10.60
C ILE A 41 -11.32 0.90 11.21
N GLN A 42 -11.34 2.11 11.78
CA GLN A 42 -12.55 2.66 12.39
C GLN A 42 -13.65 2.94 11.35
N GLN A 43 -13.26 3.42 10.17
CA GLN A 43 -14.19 3.78 9.10
C GLN A 43 -14.71 2.58 8.32
N HIS A 44 -13.84 1.59 8.06
CA HIS A 44 -14.13 0.51 7.10
C HIS A 44 -14.13 -0.89 7.70
N GLY A 45 -13.66 -1.05 8.93
CA GLY A 45 -13.46 -2.36 9.55
C GLY A 45 -12.23 -3.09 9.00
N THR A 46 -12.05 -4.32 9.47
CA THR A 46 -10.83 -5.13 9.23
C THR A 46 -11.04 -6.30 8.28
N HIS A 47 -12.30 -6.63 7.97
CA HIS A 47 -12.65 -7.79 7.15
C HIS A 47 -12.55 -7.44 5.67
N ASN A 48 -11.94 -8.33 4.88
CA ASN A 48 -11.69 -8.14 3.44
C ASN A 48 -11.04 -6.81 3.04
N THR A 49 -10.31 -6.19 3.98
CA THR A 49 -9.62 -4.92 3.79
C THR A 49 -8.11 -5.06 3.97
N TYR A 50 -7.38 -4.40 3.08
CA TYR A 50 -5.92 -4.36 3.05
C TYR A 50 -5.45 -2.91 3.02
N TYR A 51 -4.54 -2.54 3.90
CA TYR A 51 -3.89 -1.24 3.83
C TYR A 51 -2.66 -1.32 2.93
N LEU A 52 -2.63 -0.51 1.89
CA LEU A 52 -1.51 -0.38 0.96
C LEU A 52 -0.63 0.80 1.39
N HIS A 53 0.68 0.59 1.42
CA HIS A 53 1.65 1.61 1.82
C HIS A 53 3.00 1.45 1.10
N ASN A 54 3.88 2.44 1.29
CA ASN A 54 5.16 2.52 0.56
C ASN A 54 4.98 2.36 -0.95
N ALA A 55 3.85 2.83 -1.47
CA ALA A 55 3.37 2.43 -2.77
C ALA A 55 3.58 3.49 -3.83
N LYS A 56 3.80 3.02 -5.07
CA LYS A 56 4.07 3.84 -6.25
C LYS A 56 3.35 3.28 -7.47
N CYS A 57 2.88 4.16 -8.33
CA CYS A 57 2.32 3.85 -9.63
C CYS A 57 2.97 4.75 -10.67
N ARG A 58 3.50 4.18 -11.74
CA ARG A 58 4.15 4.92 -12.83
C ARG A 58 3.47 4.59 -14.14
N PHE A 59 3.07 5.62 -14.86
CA PHE A 59 2.56 5.53 -16.21
C PHE A 59 3.63 5.98 -17.19
N PHE A 60 3.74 5.27 -18.32
CA PHE A 60 4.65 5.61 -19.41
C PHE A 60 3.82 5.95 -20.66
N VAL A 61 3.73 7.24 -21.01
CA VAL A 61 2.98 7.74 -22.17
C VAL A 61 3.83 7.84 -23.44
N THR A 62 5.13 7.62 -23.32
CA THR A 62 6.05 7.41 -24.44
C THR A 62 6.95 6.21 -24.14
N ASN A 63 7.77 5.82 -25.12
CA ASN A 63 8.73 4.73 -24.96
C ASN A 63 10.06 5.17 -24.30
N ASP A 64 10.22 6.45 -23.94
CA ASP A 64 11.39 6.95 -23.22
C ASP A 64 11.00 7.34 -21.77
N PRO A 65 11.48 6.65 -20.73
CA PRO A 65 11.16 6.97 -19.34
C PRO A 65 11.65 8.36 -18.91
N ASN A 66 12.67 8.92 -19.59
CA ASN A 66 13.13 10.28 -19.33
C ASN A 66 12.25 11.35 -20.02
N HIS A 67 11.26 10.94 -20.81
CA HIS A 67 10.43 11.84 -21.60
C HIS A 67 9.02 11.27 -21.78
N GLY A 68 8.20 11.21 -20.72
CA GLY A 68 6.89 10.55 -20.83
C GLY A 68 6.44 9.78 -19.59
N MET A 69 7.13 9.92 -18.46
CA MET A 69 6.79 9.22 -17.23
C MET A 69 5.98 10.12 -16.30
N ILE A 70 4.93 9.57 -15.71
CA ILE A 70 4.12 10.21 -14.67
C ILE A 70 4.07 9.26 -13.48
N ALA A 71 4.67 9.65 -12.36
CA ALA A 71 4.79 8.83 -11.16
C ALA A 71 3.96 9.41 -10.01
N PHE A 72 3.22 8.53 -9.36
CA PHE A 72 2.43 8.82 -8.17
C PHE A 72 2.90 7.98 -7.01
N THR A 73 2.90 8.56 -5.81
CA THR A 73 2.88 7.80 -4.57
C THR A 73 1.44 7.65 -4.11
N PHE A 74 1.14 6.55 -3.42
CA PHE A 74 -0.17 6.35 -2.84
C PHE A 74 -0.11 5.53 -1.55
N GLU A 75 -1.18 5.66 -0.77
CA GLU A 75 -1.49 4.82 0.38
C GLU A 75 -3.00 4.81 0.60
N GLY A 76 -3.53 3.79 1.26
CA GLY A 76 -4.96 3.72 1.56
C GLY A 76 -5.48 2.31 1.69
N VAL A 77 -6.79 2.16 1.59
CA VAL A 77 -7.47 0.88 1.83
C VAL A 77 -7.92 0.28 0.52
N LEU A 78 -7.64 -1.01 0.33
CA LEU A 78 -8.18 -1.82 -0.74
C LEU A 78 -9.16 -2.83 -0.16
N PHE A 79 -10.29 -2.99 -0.86
CA PHE A 79 -11.38 -3.88 -0.48
C PHE A 79 -11.43 -5.05 -1.44
N THR A 80 -11.62 -6.24 -0.90
CA THR A 80 -11.76 -7.49 -1.64
C THR A 80 -13.17 -8.06 -1.51
N ASP A 81 -13.47 -9.10 -2.28
CA ASP A 81 -14.65 -9.91 -2.07
C ASP A 81 -14.55 -10.76 -0.80
N ASP A 82 -15.65 -11.42 -0.42
CA ASP A 82 -15.76 -12.18 0.83
C ASP A 82 -14.70 -13.28 0.98
N ARG A 83 -14.09 -13.72 -0.14
CA ARG A 83 -13.09 -14.78 -0.18
C ARG A 83 -11.65 -14.27 -0.25
N ASP A 84 -11.43 -12.95 -0.21
CA ASP A 84 -10.10 -12.33 -0.41
C ASP A 84 -9.46 -12.70 -1.77
N GLU A 85 -10.27 -13.01 -2.80
CA GLU A 85 -9.79 -13.48 -4.11
C GLU A 85 -9.73 -12.35 -5.15
N LEU A 86 -10.60 -11.33 -5.02
CA LEU A 86 -10.74 -10.29 -6.03
C LEU A 86 -10.92 -8.91 -5.40
N SER A 87 -10.14 -7.92 -5.85
CA SER A 87 -10.35 -6.51 -5.50
C SER A 87 -11.67 -5.99 -6.05
N ARG A 88 -12.38 -5.21 -5.23
CA ARG A 88 -13.68 -4.61 -5.53
C ARG A 88 -13.60 -3.11 -5.75
N HIS A 89 -12.89 -2.43 -4.85
CA HIS A 89 -12.59 -1.01 -4.95
C HIS A 89 -11.40 -0.68 -4.04
N CYS A 90 -10.90 0.54 -4.16
CA CYS A 90 -9.92 1.09 -3.23
C CYS A 90 -10.22 2.55 -2.93
N GLU A 91 -9.85 2.97 -1.73
CA GLU A 91 -9.87 4.35 -1.28
C GLU A 91 -8.43 4.77 -1.03
N LEU A 92 -7.83 5.42 -2.04
CA LEU A 92 -6.41 5.77 -2.04
C LEU A 92 -6.21 7.28 -1.92
N ARG A 93 -5.29 7.67 -1.04
CA ARG A 93 -4.67 8.98 -1.08
C ARG A 93 -3.55 8.94 -2.11
N VAL A 94 -3.78 9.55 -3.27
CA VAL A 94 -2.84 9.58 -4.39
C VAL A 94 -2.19 10.96 -4.49
N GLN A 95 -0.87 11.01 -4.64
CA GLN A 95 -0.10 12.23 -4.78
C GLN A 95 0.87 12.13 -5.95
N LEU A 96 0.93 13.16 -6.79
CA LEU A 96 1.95 13.26 -7.83
C LEU A 96 3.33 13.35 -7.16
N ASP A 97 4.23 12.46 -7.55
CA ASP A 97 5.59 12.36 -7.00
C ASP A 97 6.61 12.98 -7.97
N LYS A 98 6.61 12.51 -9.21
CA LYS A 98 7.55 12.94 -10.24
C LYS A 98 6.94 12.85 -11.63
N GLU A 99 7.36 13.72 -12.53
CA GLU A 99 7.02 13.65 -13.95
C GLU A 99 8.23 13.96 -14.84
N THR A 100 8.19 13.50 -16.09
CA THR A 100 9.15 13.83 -17.16
C THR A 100 8.42 14.30 -18.44
N CYS A 101 7.26 14.90 -18.26
CA CYS A 101 6.33 15.39 -19.27
C CYS A 101 6.14 16.91 -19.12
N PRO A 102 7.02 17.75 -19.72
CA PRO A 102 6.87 19.21 -19.70
C PRO A 102 5.52 19.75 -20.22
N TRP A 103 4.76 18.94 -20.96
CA TRP A 103 3.42 19.24 -21.48
C TRP A 103 2.28 18.67 -20.60
N LEU A 104 2.59 18.19 -19.39
CA LEU A 104 1.60 17.60 -18.49
C LEU A 104 0.73 18.67 -17.84
N GLU A 105 -0.55 18.69 -18.22
CA GLU A 105 -1.52 19.62 -17.66
C GLU A 105 -2.17 19.10 -16.38
N GLN A 106 -2.62 20.01 -15.51
CA GLN A 106 -3.22 19.67 -14.22
C GLN A 106 -4.45 18.75 -14.34
N HIS A 107 -5.27 18.93 -15.37
CA HIS A 107 -6.45 18.09 -15.59
C HIS A 107 -6.06 16.65 -15.96
N VAL A 108 -4.95 16.47 -16.69
CA VAL A 108 -4.38 15.17 -17.02
C VAL A 108 -3.80 14.50 -15.77
N VAL A 109 -3.12 15.27 -14.91
CA VAL A 109 -2.65 14.76 -13.59
C VAL A 109 -3.81 14.21 -12.77
N LYS A 110 -4.95 14.93 -12.70
CA LYS A 110 -6.13 14.46 -11.97
C LYS A 110 -6.67 13.16 -12.55
N TRP A 111 -6.80 13.08 -13.86
CA TRP A 111 -7.26 11.87 -14.54
C TRP A 111 -6.33 10.67 -14.30
N PHE A 112 -5.01 10.87 -14.32
CA PHE A 112 -4.06 9.81 -13.98
C PHE A 112 -4.08 9.44 -12.49
N ALA A 113 -4.29 10.41 -11.60
CA ALA A 113 -4.44 10.14 -10.17
C ALA A 113 -5.67 9.25 -9.89
N GLU A 114 -6.79 9.50 -10.58
CA GLU A 114 -7.96 8.61 -10.55
C GLU A 114 -7.63 7.23 -11.12
N SER A 115 -6.89 7.21 -12.23
CA SER A 115 -6.44 5.97 -12.90
C SER A 115 -5.55 5.08 -12.03
N VAL A 116 -4.87 5.63 -11.01
CA VAL A 116 -4.12 4.82 -10.03
C VAL A 116 -5.03 3.78 -9.37
N ASN A 117 -6.28 4.11 -9.04
CA ASN A 117 -7.20 3.14 -8.42
C ASN A 117 -7.44 1.94 -9.33
N HIS A 118 -7.65 2.18 -10.62
CA HIS A 118 -7.84 1.12 -11.62
C HIS A 118 -6.59 0.26 -11.77
N ALA A 119 -5.41 0.89 -11.89
CA ALA A 119 -4.15 0.18 -12.02
C ALA A 119 -3.83 -0.68 -10.79
N VAL A 120 -4.07 -0.14 -9.59
CA VAL A 120 -3.82 -0.82 -8.31
C VAL A 120 -4.73 -2.03 -8.16
N MET A 121 -6.03 -1.93 -8.48
CA MET A 121 -6.93 -3.08 -8.42
C MET A 121 -6.47 -4.23 -9.33
N VAL A 122 -6.05 -3.91 -10.56
CA VAL A 122 -5.53 -4.91 -11.50
C VAL A 122 -4.25 -5.55 -10.98
N GLU A 123 -3.28 -4.76 -10.49
CA GLU A 123 -2.04 -5.32 -9.95
C GLU A 123 -2.28 -6.10 -8.65
N PHE A 124 -3.24 -5.68 -7.82
CA PHE A 124 -3.57 -6.39 -6.58
C PHE A 124 -4.18 -7.76 -6.85
N ASN A 125 -5.05 -7.88 -7.86
CA ASN A 125 -5.57 -9.19 -8.28
C ASN A 125 -4.43 -10.10 -8.74
N ARG A 126 -3.50 -9.58 -9.55
CA ARG A 126 -2.30 -10.34 -9.98
C ARG A 126 -1.43 -10.75 -8.79
N PHE A 127 -1.34 -9.90 -7.78
CA PHE A 127 -0.62 -10.20 -6.54
C PHE A 127 -1.29 -11.32 -5.75
N ILE A 128 -2.62 -11.33 -5.62
CA ILE A 128 -3.37 -12.43 -5.01
C ILE A 128 -3.16 -13.72 -5.81
N ASP A 129 -3.35 -13.68 -7.13
CA ASP A 129 -3.22 -14.85 -8.03
C ASP A 129 -1.83 -15.49 -7.94
N ALA A 130 -0.80 -14.69 -7.67
CA ALA A 130 0.58 -15.16 -7.47
C ALA A 130 0.86 -15.70 -6.06
N GLY A 131 -0.13 -15.83 -5.19
CA GLY A 131 0.01 -16.26 -3.80
C GLY A 131 0.58 -15.18 -2.87
N GLY A 132 0.54 -13.91 -3.28
CA GLY A 132 1.11 -12.80 -2.53
C GLY A 132 0.45 -12.61 -1.16
N SER A 133 -0.84 -12.90 -1.03
CA SER A 133 -1.58 -12.78 0.23
C SER A 133 -1.08 -13.76 1.30
N GLU A 134 -0.72 -14.99 0.93
CA GLU A 134 -0.13 -15.99 1.81
C GLU A 134 1.31 -15.61 2.18
N GLN A 135 2.13 -15.20 1.21
CA GLN A 135 3.50 -14.76 1.48
C GLN A 135 3.57 -13.53 2.40
N THR A 136 2.63 -12.60 2.28
CA THR A 136 2.57 -11.45 3.19
C THR A 136 2.21 -11.89 4.61
N LYS A 137 1.27 -12.83 4.79
CA LYS A 137 0.97 -13.40 6.11
C LYS A 137 2.20 -14.08 6.70
N GLU A 138 2.88 -14.94 5.95
CA GLU A 138 4.11 -15.60 6.42
C GLU A 138 5.24 -14.64 6.76
N ARG A 139 5.41 -13.56 5.98
CA ARG A 139 6.43 -12.52 6.27
C ARG A 139 6.10 -11.79 7.56
N MET A 140 4.82 -11.52 7.83
CA MET A 140 4.41 -10.89 9.07
C MET A 140 4.59 -11.82 10.27
N GLU A 141 4.21 -13.09 10.16
CA GLU A 141 4.45 -14.09 11.22
C GLU A 141 5.95 -14.21 11.52
N LYS A 142 6.82 -14.18 10.49
CA LYS A 142 8.27 -14.15 10.67
C LYS A 142 8.75 -12.87 11.33
N LEU A 143 8.21 -11.70 10.96
CA LEU A 143 8.55 -10.43 11.57
C LEU A 143 8.10 -10.38 13.04
N GLU A 144 6.90 -10.85 13.36
CA GLU A 144 6.41 -11.00 14.74
C GLU A 144 7.31 -11.93 15.53
N LYS A 145 7.64 -13.10 14.99
CA LYS A 145 8.54 -14.05 15.65
C LYS A 145 9.95 -13.49 15.82
N SER A 146 10.50 -12.76 14.84
CA SER A 146 11.79 -12.10 14.97
C SER A 146 11.75 -10.92 15.96
N LEU A 147 10.63 -10.23 16.10
CA LEU A 147 10.42 -9.20 17.12
C LEU A 147 10.21 -9.80 18.52
N GLU A 148 9.60 -10.99 18.64
CA GLU A 148 9.55 -11.77 19.88
C GLU A 148 10.92 -12.33 20.26
N GLU A 149 11.69 -12.82 19.28
CA GLU A 149 13.05 -13.33 19.48
C GLU A 149 14.07 -12.21 19.77
N SER A 150 13.91 -11.03 19.15
CA SER A 150 14.73 -9.83 19.42
C SER A 150 14.21 -9.02 20.62
N GLY A 151 12.94 -9.21 21.00
CA GLY A 151 12.29 -8.73 22.22
C GLY A 151 12.41 -9.69 23.40
N GLY A 152 13.13 -10.80 23.21
CA GLY A 152 13.54 -11.77 24.24
C GLY A 152 14.70 -11.26 25.10
N PHE A 153 14.70 -9.98 25.49
CA PHE A 153 15.53 -9.47 26.59
C PHE A 153 14.92 -8.24 27.26
N LEU A 154 13.65 -8.32 27.66
CA LEU A 154 13.14 -7.62 28.85
C LEU A 154 12.51 -8.67 29.78
N GLY A 155 13.32 -9.65 30.14
CA GLY A 155 13.03 -10.60 31.19
C GLY A 155 13.30 -10.00 32.57
N MET A 156 12.30 -10.11 33.42
CA MET A 156 12.37 -10.27 34.88
C MET A 156 12.65 -9.05 35.78
N HIS A 157 11.62 -8.82 36.60
CA HIS A 157 11.63 -8.73 38.06
C HIS A 157 11.71 -7.35 38.72
N LEU A 158 10.67 -7.19 39.56
CA LEU A 158 10.45 -6.26 40.68
C LEU A 158 9.91 -4.88 40.32
#